data_AF-A0A392U5F7-F1
#
_entry.id   AF-A0A392U5F7-F1
#
_cell.length_a   1.000
_cell.length_b   1.000
_cell.length_c   1.000
_cell.angle_alpha   90.00
_cell.angle_beta   90.00
_cell.angle_gamma   90.00
#
_symmetry.space_group_name_H-M   'P 1'
#
loop_
_entity.id
_entity.type
_entity.pdbx_description
1 polymer ?
#
loop_
_entity_poly.entity_id
_entity_poly.type
_entity_poly.pdbx_seq_one_letter_code
_entity_poly.pdbx_strand_id
1 'polypeptide(L)' 'MNRDTWRDHNDVDVMYASKYAIDEKWFTVFLQLHTSAYGRAVAVALLKELLRL' A
#
# COMPACT_ATOMS: atom_id res chain seq x y z
N MET A 1 -14.32 4.76 -23.49
CA MET A 1 -13.16 5.43 -22.87
C MET A 1 -13.27 5.19 -21.38
N ASN A 2 -12.66 4.10 -20.92
CA ASN A 2 -12.75 3.64 -19.54
C ASN A 2 -11.79 4.46 -18.70
N ARG A 3 -12.35 5.32 -17.85
CA ARG A 3 -11.62 6.22 -16.95
C ARG A 3 -11.56 5.54 -15.57
N ASP A 4 -11.03 4.33 -15.54
CA ASP A 4 -10.65 3.64 -14.31
C ASP A 4 -9.45 4.38 -13.72
N THR A 5 -9.78 5.44 -12.97
CA THR A 5 -9.18 5.95 -11.72
C THR A 5 -7.76 5.56 -11.32
N TRP A 6 -6.84 5.36 -12.25
CA TRP A 6 -5.42 5.36 -11.95
C TRP A 6 -4.99 6.82 -11.99
N ARG A 7 -5.07 7.47 -10.82
CA ARG A 7 -4.35 8.72 -10.63
C ARG A 7 -2.87 8.40 -10.78
N ASP A 8 -2.33 8.77 -11.93
CA ASP A 8 -0.92 8.90 -12.21
C ASP A 8 -0.28 9.78 -11.11
N HIS A 9 0.19 9.11 -10.06
CA HIS A 9 1.07 9.68 -9.06
C HIS A 9 2.42 9.03 -9.32
N ASN A 10 3.17 9.62 -10.25
CA ASN A 10 4.54 9.27 -10.61
C ASN A 10 4.82 7.76 -10.66
N ASP A 11 4.86 7.21 -11.87
CA ASP A 11 5.24 5.83 -12.27
C ASP A 11 6.54 5.24 -11.65
N VAL A 12 7.16 5.94 -10.71
CA VAL A 12 8.38 5.58 -9.98
C VAL A 12 8.07 5.04 -8.58
N ASP A 13 6.93 5.37 -7.97
CA ASP A 13 6.67 4.99 -6.58
C ASP A 13 6.14 3.55 -6.49
N VAL A 14 7.06 2.64 -6.20
CA VAL A 14 6.86 1.20 -6.20
C VAL A 14 6.05 0.71 -4.99
N MET A 15 5.93 1.55 -3.96
CA MET A 15 5.22 1.27 -2.72
C MET A 15 4.53 2.54 -2.22
N TYR A 16 3.23 2.45 -1.97
CA TYR A 16 2.44 3.55 -1.44
C TYR A 16 1.74 3.15 -0.16
N ALA A 17 1.87 3.98 0.88
CA ALA A 17 1.22 3.78 2.17
C ALA A 17 0.24 4.93 2.43
N SER A 18 -1.00 4.59 2.77
CA SER A 18 -2.03 5.55 3.15
C SER A 18 -2.57 5.21 4.53
N LYS A 19 -2.78 6.23 5.36
CA LYS A 19 -3.43 6.11 6.66
C LYS A 19 -4.78 6.80 6.61
N TYR A 20 -5.82 6.09 7.05
CA TYR A 20 -7.16 6.65 7.22
C TYR A 20 -7.52 6.55 8.70
N ALA A 21 -7.91 7.67 9.30
CA ALA A 21 -8.51 7.67 10.63
C ALA A 21 -9.98 7.24 10.51
N ILE A 22 -10.37 6.23 11.28
CA ILE A 22 -11.77 5.81 11.42
C ILE A 22 -12.41 6.57 12.58
N ASP A 23 -11.67 6.74 13.67
CA ASP A 23 -12.08 7.43 14.89
C ASP A 23 -10.83 7.90 15.69
N GLU A 24 -11.00 8.61 16.81
CA GLU A 24 -9.89 9.10 17.66
C GLU A 24 -8.92 7.98 18.09
N LYS A 25 -9.43 6.75 18.23
CA LYS A 25 -8.63 5.58 18.66
C LYS A 25 -8.31 4.59 17.54
N TRP A 26 -8.94 4.72 16.38
CA TRP A 26 -8.87 3.71 15.33
C TRP A 26 -8.38 4.30 14.03
N PHE A 27 -7.39 3.65 13.44
CA PHE A 27 -6.92 3.97 12.10
C PHE A 27 -6.69 2.69 11.30
N THR A 28 -6.77 2.82 9.98
CA THR A 28 -6.41 1.77 9.03
C THR A 28 -5.25 2.24 8.19
N VAL A 29 -4.30 1.34 7.96
CA VAL A 29 -3.19 1.55 7.04
C VAL A 29 -3.42 0.67 5.81
N PHE A 30 -3.40 1.29 4.64
CA PHE A 30 -3.42 0.60 3.36
C PHE A 30 -2.04 0.66 2.75
N LEU A 31 -1.52 -0.50 2.38
CA LEU A 31 -0.26 -0.63 1.69
C LEU A 31 -0.51 -1.15 0.28
N GLN A 32 -0.14 -0.35 -0.71
CA GLN A 32 -0.20 -0.67 -2.12
C GLN A 32 1.23 -0.94 -2.59
N LEU A 33 1.46 -2.15 -3.13
CA LEU A 33 2.77 -2.57 -3.59
C LEU A 33 2.67 -2.90 -5.08
N HIS A 34 3.55 -2.30 -5.87
CA HIS A 34 3.60 -2.62 -7.28
C HIS A 34 4.26 -3.99 -7.49
N THR A 35 3.50 -4.94 -8.06
CA THR A 35 3.93 -6.34 -8.17
C THR A 35 5.10 -6.57 -9.12
N SER A 36 5.43 -5.59 -9.97
CA SER A 36 6.61 -5.68 -10.84
C SER A 36 7.93 -5.62 -10.07
N ALA A 37 7.94 -5.09 -8.85
CA ALA A 37 9.13 -5.00 -8.01
C ALA A 37 8.99 -5.75 -6.68
N TYR A 38 7.77 -5.83 -6.14
CA TYR A 38 7.48 -6.59 -4.93
C TYR A 38 6.80 -7.91 -5.28
N GLY A 39 7.57 -8.99 -5.25
CA GLY A 39 7.00 -10.33 -5.30
C GLY A 39 6.16 -10.64 -4.06
N ARG A 40 5.25 -11.62 -4.19
CA ARG A 40 4.35 -12.05 -3.10
C ARG A 40 5.08 -12.38 -1.79
N ALA A 41 6.25 -13.00 -1.88
CA ALA A 41 7.07 -13.34 -0.71
C ALA A 41 7.55 -12.08 0.03
N VAL A 42 7.96 -11.05 -0.70
CA VAL A 42 8.44 -9.78 -0.13
C VAL A 42 7.27 -9.01 0.51
N ALA A 43 6.11 -8.97 -0.14
CA ALA A 43 4.90 -8.37 0.43
C ALA A 43 4.49 -9.03 1.76
N VAL A 44 4.55 -10.37 1.84
CA VAL A 44 4.26 -11.11 3.07
C VAL A 44 5.33 -10.88 4.15
N ALA A 45 6.60 -10.84 3.78
CA ALA A 45 7.68 -10.53 4.73
C ALA A 45 7.50 -9.11 5.31
N LEU A 46 7.23 -8.13 4.46
CA LEU A 46 6.98 -6.74 4.86
C LEU A 46 5.76 -6.63 5.80
N LEU A 47 4.66 -7.33 5.49
CA LEU A 47 3.49 -7.36 6.37
C LEU A 47 3.81 -7.96 7.74
N LYS A 48 4.59 -9.04 7.79
CA LYS A 48 5.01 -9.66 9.06
C LYS A 48 5.86 -8.73 9.90
N GLU A 49 6.78 -7.99 9.28
CA GLU A 49 7.61 -7.01 9.99
C GLU A 49 6.77 -5.83 10.53
N LEU A 50 5.77 -5.37 9.77
CA LEU A 50 4.85 -4.32 10.23
C LEU A 50 3.96 -4.78 11.41
N LEU A 51 3.57 -6.05 11.46
CA LEU A 51 2.75 -6.61 12.54
C LEU A 51 3.58 -7.05 13.77
N ARG A 52 4.90 -7.08 13.66
CA ARG A 52 5.81 -7.38 14.79
C ARG A 52 6.03 -6.19 15.71
N LEU A 53 5.56 -5.00 15.32
CA LEU A 53 5.49 -3.81 16.15
C LEU A 53 4.51 -3.98 17.33
#